data_AF-A0A2P6RY08-F1
#
_entry.id   AF-A0A2P6RY08-F1
#
_cell.length_a   1.000
_cell.length_b   1.000
_cell.length_c   1.000
_cell.angle_alpha   90.00
_cell.angle_beta   90.00
_cell.angle_gamma   90.00
#
_symmetry.space_group_name_H-M   'P 1'
#
loop_
_entity.id
_entity.type
_entity.pdbx_description
1 polymer ?
#
loop_
_entity_poly.entity_id
_entity_poly.type
_entity_poly.pdbx_seq_one_letter_code
_entity_poly.pdbx_strand_id
1 'polypeptide(L)'
;MAADELVRVLQWRAQCLGGRKWDGIDILSIVVLLAIHCLVLLALFHFNWSAFWVTVALYYVTGVGVTLSLHRKLAHRSVKLPKWLEYSFAYCAVLSLQGSPLEWVSTHRIHHQVSDTWSDPHSPIRGYWFSYIGWIFAYRSFSWYYRFLDYTYLFHSVTLAWSCTVCSRRITLSSLGTGCAASIYLHTTFSVNWVCHKWGKQVWDIGDQSRKLHLEKVGPANNHHAFQHSAQQGLEWWQIHIL
;
A
#
# COMPACT_ATOMS: atom_id res chain seq x y z
N MET A 1 20.24 -5.58 21.60
CA MET A 1 18.99 -5.78 20.83
C MET A 1 17.78 -5.12 21.50
N ALA A 2 17.39 -5.46 22.73
CA ALA A 2 16.20 -4.87 23.37
C ALA A 2 16.28 -3.35 23.64
N ALA A 3 17.46 -2.81 23.98
CA ALA A 3 17.65 -1.37 24.22
C ALA A 3 17.49 -0.52 22.94
N ASP A 4 18.05 -0.98 21.81
CA ASP A 4 17.90 -0.31 20.51
C ASP A 4 16.46 -0.32 20.02
N GLU A 5 15.73 -1.41 20.29
CA GLU A 5 14.32 -1.52 19.93
C GLU A 5 13.46 -0.57 20.75
N LEU A 6 13.71 -0.45 22.06
CA LEU A 6 13.04 0.51 22.93
C LEU A 6 13.28 1.96 22.48
N VAL A 7 14.53 2.30 22.13
CA VAL A 7 14.88 3.62 21.59
C VAL A 7 14.13 3.91 20.29
N ARG A 8 14.05 2.93 19.36
CA ARG A 8 13.30 3.08 18.10
C ARG A 8 11.79 3.23 18.33
N VAL A 9 11.20 2.52 19.30
CA VAL A 9 9.79 2.66 19.66
C VAL A 9 9.51 4.03 20.28
N LEU A 10 10.41 4.53 21.13
CA LEU A 10 10.30 5.87 21.72
C LEU A 10 10.46 6.98 20.65
N GLN A 11 11.38 6.81 19.70
CA GLN A 11 11.52 7.69 18.54
C GLN A 11 10.25 7.67 17.67
N TRP A 12 9.69 6.50 17.39
CA TRP A 12 8.41 6.39 16.68
C TRP A 12 7.28 7.09 17.44
N ARG A 13 7.15 6.87 18.75
CA ARG A 13 6.14 7.56 19.57
C ARG A 13 6.34 9.07 19.52
N ALA A 14 7.57 9.55 19.63
CA ALA A 14 7.87 10.98 19.56
C ALA A 14 7.59 11.58 18.17
N GLN A 15 7.85 10.84 17.08
CA GLN A 15 7.66 11.32 15.70
C GLN A 15 6.21 11.21 15.21
N CYS A 16 5.50 10.14 15.57
CA CYS A 16 4.15 9.86 15.10
C CYS A 16 3.05 10.30 16.08
N LEU A 17 3.29 10.26 17.39
CA LEU A 17 2.27 10.55 18.42
C LEU A 17 2.59 11.80 19.26
N GLY A 18 3.86 12.13 19.46
CA GLY A 18 4.31 13.25 20.26
C GLY A 18 4.41 14.56 19.46
N GLY A 19 3.95 15.67 20.03
CA GLY A 19 4.25 17.02 19.54
C GLY A 19 3.60 17.46 18.20
N ARG A 20 2.92 16.58 17.46
CA ARG A 20 2.15 16.95 16.26
C ARG A 20 0.74 17.44 16.61
N LYS A 21 0.21 18.36 15.80
CA LYS A 21 -1.23 18.67 15.81
C LYS A 21 -1.95 17.63 14.95
N TRP A 22 -2.89 16.92 15.55
CA TRP A 22 -3.78 15.99 14.85
C TRP A 22 -4.86 16.77 14.13
N ASP A 23 -5.12 16.43 12.87
CA ASP A 23 -6.23 17.01 12.12
C ASP A 23 -7.31 15.97 11.78
N GLY A 24 -8.37 16.42 11.10
CA GLY A 24 -9.51 15.57 10.76
C GLY A 24 -9.16 14.40 9.84
N ILE A 25 -8.15 14.53 8.98
CA ILE A 25 -7.71 13.45 8.10
C ILE A 25 -6.97 12.40 8.90
N ASP A 26 -6.16 12.78 9.89
CA ASP A 26 -5.50 11.80 10.77
C ASP A 26 -6.50 10.98 11.57
N ILE A 27 -7.52 11.65 12.13
CA ILE A 27 -8.61 10.99 12.86
C ILE A 27 -9.36 10.05 11.92
N LEU A 28 -9.65 10.50 10.70
CA LEU A 28 -10.30 9.67 9.68
C LEU A 28 -9.47 8.43 9.33
N SER A 29 -8.16 8.58 9.13
CA SER A 29 -7.24 7.46 8.86
C SER A 29 -7.23 6.45 10.01
N ILE A 30 -7.21 6.91 11.27
CA ILE A 30 -7.32 6.03 12.44
C ILE A 30 -8.65 5.28 12.43
N VAL A 31 -9.77 5.99 12.21
CA VAL A 31 -11.11 5.40 12.19
C VAL A 31 -11.23 4.35 11.08
N VAL A 32 -10.74 4.64 9.88
CA VAL A 32 -10.73 3.70 8.74
C VAL A 32 -9.88 2.47 9.07
N LEU A 33 -8.67 2.65 9.59
CA LEU A 33 -7.82 1.52 9.98
C LEU A 33 -8.48 0.66 11.05
N LEU A 34 -9.02 1.25 12.11
CA LEU A 34 -9.72 0.51 13.16
C LEU A 34 -10.95 -0.22 12.59
N ALA A 35 -11.73 0.41 11.72
CA ALA A 35 -12.88 -0.21 11.09
C ALA A 35 -12.49 -1.44 10.24
N ILE A 36 -11.43 -1.36 9.44
CA ILE A 36 -10.92 -2.49 8.64
C ILE A 36 -10.52 -3.65 9.57
N HIS A 37 -9.78 -3.38 10.65
CA HIS A 37 -9.36 -4.44 11.57
C HIS A 37 -10.54 -5.04 12.36
N CYS A 38 -11.53 -4.22 12.75
CA CYS A 38 -12.77 -4.72 13.33
C CYS A 38 -13.53 -5.64 12.36
N LEU A 39 -13.58 -5.32 11.06
CA LEU A 39 -14.15 -6.18 10.04
C LEU A 39 -13.41 -7.52 9.94
N VAL A 40 -12.08 -7.53 10.06
CA VAL A 40 -11.29 -8.79 10.11
C VAL A 40 -11.61 -9.60 11.37
N LEU A 41 -11.75 -8.97 12.53
CA LEU A 41 -12.14 -9.68 13.75
C LEU A 41 -13.54 -10.29 13.62
N LEU A 42 -14.49 -9.57 13.01
CA LEU A 42 -15.83 -10.08 12.73
C LEU A 42 -15.82 -11.23 11.71
N ALA A 43 -14.89 -11.21 10.76
CA ALA A 43 -14.74 -12.26 9.75
C ALA A 43 -14.47 -13.64 10.37
N LEU A 44 -13.76 -13.69 11.51
CA LEU A 44 -13.45 -14.93 12.24
C LEU A 44 -14.71 -15.68 12.69
N PHE A 45 -15.78 -14.95 13.00
CA PHE A 45 -17.02 -15.53 13.50
C PHE A 45 -18.03 -15.85 12.40
N HIS A 46 -17.81 -15.37 11.18
CA HIS A 46 -18.82 -15.37 10.12
C HIS A 46 -18.29 -15.98 8.81
N PHE A 47 -17.28 -16.86 8.85
CA PHE A 47 -16.67 -17.44 7.65
C PHE A 47 -17.68 -18.03 6.64
N ASN A 48 -17.49 -17.73 5.36
CA ASN A 48 -18.15 -18.44 4.27
C ASN A 48 -17.26 -18.46 3.01
N TRP A 49 -17.46 -19.48 2.17
CA TRP A 49 -16.67 -19.69 0.95
C TRP A 49 -16.86 -18.63 -0.13
N SER A 50 -18.07 -18.11 -0.31
CA SER A 50 -18.34 -17.06 -1.28
C SER A 50 -17.58 -15.77 -0.95
N ALA A 51 -17.55 -15.40 0.32
CA ALA A 51 -16.87 -14.23 0.82
C ALA A 51 -15.37 -14.40 0.77
N PHE A 52 -14.84 -15.60 1.05
CA PHE A 52 -13.43 -15.94 0.81
C PHE A 52 -13.03 -15.69 -0.65
N TRP A 53 -13.81 -16.17 -1.62
CA TRP A 53 -13.50 -15.95 -3.04
C TRP A 53 -13.65 -14.48 -3.45
N VAL A 54 -14.57 -13.73 -2.84
CA VAL A 54 -14.64 -12.27 -2.99
C VAL A 54 -13.39 -11.59 -2.43
N THR A 55 -12.87 -12.03 -1.27
CA THR A 55 -11.61 -11.54 -0.71
C THR A 55 -10.46 -11.74 -1.70
N VAL A 56 -10.33 -12.96 -2.22
CA VAL A 56 -9.28 -13.32 -3.20
C VAL A 56 -9.42 -12.46 -4.46
N ALA A 57 -10.63 -12.35 -5.00
CA ALA A 57 -10.89 -11.54 -6.20
C ALA A 57 -10.54 -10.06 -5.97
N LEU A 58 -10.98 -9.48 -4.84
CA LEU A 58 -10.68 -8.09 -4.50
C LEU A 58 -9.19 -7.88 -4.29
N TYR A 59 -8.48 -8.79 -3.61
CA TYR A 59 -7.03 -8.73 -3.44
C TYR A 59 -6.30 -8.63 -4.79
N TYR A 60 -6.65 -9.49 -5.76
CA TYR A 60 -6.04 -9.43 -7.08
C TYR A 60 -6.48 -8.22 -7.90
N VAL A 61 -7.77 -7.88 -7.92
CA VAL A 61 -8.29 -6.73 -8.71
C VAL A 61 -7.66 -5.42 -8.24
N THR A 62 -7.62 -5.19 -6.92
CA THR A 62 -6.98 -4.01 -6.35
C THR A 62 -5.47 -4.04 -6.54
N GLY A 63 -4.84 -5.20 -6.37
CA GLY A 63 -3.42 -5.43 -6.63
C GLY A 63 -3.00 -5.07 -8.06
N VAL A 64 -3.70 -5.60 -9.06
CA VAL A 64 -3.49 -5.26 -10.49
C VAL A 64 -3.70 -3.76 -10.72
N GLY A 65 -4.75 -3.19 -10.14
CA GLY A 65 -5.04 -1.76 -10.24
C GLY A 65 -3.86 -0.90 -9.77
N VAL A 66 -3.32 -1.19 -8.60
CA VAL A 66 -2.17 -0.48 -8.03
C VAL A 66 -0.93 -0.71 -8.86
N THR A 67 -0.59 -1.96 -9.22
CA THR A 67 0.66 -2.19 -9.97
C THR A 67 0.62 -1.60 -11.38
N LEU A 68 -0.44 -1.87 -12.16
CA LEU A 68 -0.48 -1.42 -13.55
C LEU A 68 -0.76 0.08 -13.65
N SER A 69 -1.66 0.62 -12.82
CA SER A 69 -2.02 2.04 -12.88
C SER A 69 -1.12 2.89 -11.98
N LEU A 70 -1.27 2.82 -10.67
CA LEU A 70 -0.60 3.76 -9.76
C LEU A 70 0.93 3.64 -9.85
N HIS A 71 1.45 2.42 -9.85
CA HIS A 71 2.88 2.15 -9.84
C HIS A 71 3.52 2.31 -11.23
N ARG A 72 3.22 1.42 -12.18
CA ARG A 72 3.93 1.38 -13.47
C ARG A 72 3.52 2.49 -14.41
N LYS A 73 2.22 2.77 -14.55
CA LYS A 73 1.75 3.78 -15.51
C LYS A 73 1.92 5.20 -14.97
N LEU A 74 1.42 5.48 -13.76
CA LEU A 74 1.35 6.83 -13.22
C LEU A 74 2.65 7.24 -12.54
N ALA A 75 3.20 6.45 -11.61
CA ALA A 75 4.44 6.82 -10.93
C ALA A 75 5.65 6.75 -11.87
N HIS A 76 5.83 5.62 -12.55
CA HIS A 76 7.06 5.31 -13.29
C HIS A 76 7.00 5.49 -14.81
N ARG A 77 5.80 5.62 -15.38
CA ARG A 77 5.59 5.73 -16.84
C ARG A 77 6.23 4.59 -17.64
N SER A 78 6.38 3.41 -17.05
CA SER A 78 7.05 2.25 -17.65
C SER A 78 6.16 1.46 -18.61
N VAL A 79 4.84 1.64 -18.54
CA VAL A 79 3.86 1.01 -19.44
C VAL A 79 2.97 2.04 -20.13
N LYS A 80 2.57 1.75 -21.36
CA LYS A 80 1.58 2.53 -22.12
C LYS A 80 0.24 1.80 -22.08
N LEU A 81 -0.77 2.43 -21.49
CA LEU A 81 -2.15 1.96 -21.45
C LEU A 81 -3.05 2.95 -22.20
N PRO A 82 -4.09 2.48 -22.93
CA PRO A 82 -5.14 3.37 -23.42
C PRO A 82 -5.90 3.99 -22.25
N LYS A 83 -6.45 5.20 -22.45
CA LYS A 83 -7.01 6.00 -21.34
C LYS A 83 -8.13 5.33 -20.57
N TRP A 84 -9.03 4.62 -21.25
CA TRP A 84 -10.11 3.89 -20.58
C TRP A 84 -9.56 2.83 -19.62
N LEU A 85 -8.51 2.10 -20.02
CA LEU A 85 -7.90 1.04 -19.21
C LEU A 85 -7.08 1.63 -18.05
N GLU A 86 -6.38 2.75 -18.27
CA GLU A 86 -5.72 3.52 -17.22
C GLU A 86 -6.73 3.92 -16.13
N TYR A 87 -7.88 4.47 -16.53
CA TYR A 87 -8.94 4.88 -15.62
C TYR A 87 -9.62 3.70 -14.91
N SER A 88 -9.88 2.60 -15.61
CA SER A 88 -10.43 1.38 -15.00
C SER A 88 -9.50 0.83 -13.91
N PHE A 89 -8.20 0.72 -14.19
CA PHE A 89 -7.24 0.25 -13.19
C PHE A 89 -7.01 1.25 -12.07
N ALA A 90 -7.05 2.56 -12.33
CA ALA A 90 -7.01 3.58 -11.27
C ALA A 90 -8.23 3.47 -10.34
N TYR A 91 -9.41 3.19 -10.89
CA TYR A 91 -10.61 2.93 -10.09
C TYR A 91 -10.48 1.65 -9.25
N CYS A 92 -9.99 0.55 -9.83
CA CYS A 92 -9.68 -0.66 -9.05
C CYS A 92 -8.66 -0.39 -7.95
N ALA A 93 -7.65 0.44 -8.20
CA ALA A 93 -6.60 0.75 -7.24
C ALA A 93 -7.14 1.50 -6.01
N VAL A 94 -8.05 2.45 -6.18
CA VAL A 94 -8.58 3.23 -5.04
C VAL A 94 -9.41 2.40 -4.06
N LEU A 95 -9.93 1.25 -4.50
CA LEU A 95 -10.61 0.29 -3.62
C LEU A 95 -9.64 -0.44 -2.66
N SER A 96 -8.33 -0.26 -2.84
CA SER A 96 -7.30 -0.78 -1.92
C SER A 96 -7.15 0.01 -0.62
N LEU A 97 -7.80 1.18 -0.51
CA LEU A 97 -7.69 2.09 0.64
C LEU A 97 -6.25 2.57 0.94
N GLN A 98 -5.38 2.64 -0.07
CA GLN A 98 -4.01 3.16 0.06
C GLN A 98 -3.86 4.67 -0.23
N GLY A 99 -4.93 5.43 -0.03
CA GLY A 99 -4.99 6.85 -0.39
C GLY A 99 -5.39 7.09 -1.84
N SER A 100 -5.39 8.36 -2.25
CA SER A 100 -5.78 8.73 -3.60
C SER A 100 -4.70 8.37 -4.63
N PRO A 101 -5.04 8.26 -5.93
CA PRO A 101 -4.04 8.02 -6.97
C PRO A 101 -2.90 9.02 -6.94
N LEU A 102 -3.19 10.26 -6.56
CA LEU A 102 -2.21 11.32 -6.49
C LEU A 102 -1.29 11.18 -5.28
N GLU A 103 -1.88 11.04 -4.09
CA GLU A 103 -1.13 10.91 -2.84
C GLU A 103 -0.19 9.69 -2.93
N TRP A 104 -0.70 8.58 -3.44
CA TRP A 104 0.10 7.37 -3.66
C TRP A 104 1.26 7.62 -4.62
N VAL A 105 0.99 8.20 -5.81
CA VAL A 105 2.02 8.42 -6.85
C VAL A 105 3.09 9.41 -6.41
N SER A 106 2.69 10.49 -5.73
CA SER A 106 3.61 11.52 -5.24
C SER A 106 4.52 10.97 -4.14
N THR A 107 3.95 10.28 -3.15
CA THR A 107 4.69 9.60 -2.08
C THR A 107 5.69 8.62 -2.66
N HIS A 108 5.24 7.76 -3.60
CA HIS A 108 6.08 6.76 -4.25
C HIS A 108 7.24 7.38 -5.04
N ARG A 109 7.00 8.47 -5.77
CA ARG A 109 8.06 9.17 -6.52
C ARG A 109 9.09 9.82 -5.61
N ILE A 110 8.66 10.41 -4.49
CA ILE A 110 9.59 11.01 -3.52
C ILE A 110 10.41 9.92 -2.86
N HIS A 111 9.78 8.81 -2.48
CA HIS A 111 10.51 7.64 -1.98
C HIS A 111 11.63 7.22 -2.96
N HIS A 112 11.37 7.11 -4.26
CA HIS A 112 12.44 6.81 -5.22
C HIS A 112 13.51 7.90 -5.36
N GLN A 113 13.17 9.17 -5.19
CA GLN A 113 14.12 10.28 -5.31
C GLN A 113 15.06 10.39 -4.11
N VAL A 114 14.57 10.09 -2.91
CA VAL A 114 15.29 10.29 -1.66
C VAL A 114 15.26 9.03 -0.77
N SER A 115 15.21 7.85 -1.37
CA SER A 115 15.05 6.55 -0.71
C SER A 115 16.03 6.37 0.44
N ASP A 116 15.57 5.79 1.55
CA ASP A 116 16.40 5.49 2.73
C ASP A 116 17.10 6.72 3.35
N THR A 117 16.60 7.92 3.09
CA THR A 117 17.02 9.15 3.77
C THR A 117 15.98 9.61 4.79
N TRP A 118 16.30 10.66 5.55
CA TRP A 118 15.31 11.30 6.40
C TRP A 118 14.24 12.05 5.62
N SER A 119 14.38 12.27 4.32
CA SER A 119 13.34 12.92 3.50
C SER A 119 12.39 11.93 2.84
N ASP A 120 12.68 10.63 2.90
CA ASP A 120 11.79 9.57 2.41
C ASP A 120 10.53 9.45 3.29
N PRO A 121 9.31 9.57 2.71
CA PRO A 121 8.04 9.53 3.42
C PRO A 121 7.86 8.31 4.32
N HIS A 122 8.36 7.14 3.89
CA HIS A 122 8.22 5.88 4.60
C HIS A 122 9.59 5.21 4.83
N SER A 123 10.59 6.04 5.09
CA SER A 123 11.98 5.63 5.27
C SER A 123 12.16 4.54 6.35
N PRO A 124 12.78 3.40 6.03
CA PRO A 124 13.05 2.35 7.00
C PRO A 124 14.17 2.72 7.98
N ILE A 125 14.95 3.79 7.75
CA ILE A 125 15.93 4.25 8.73
C ILE A 125 15.26 4.81 10.00
N ARG A 126 14.01 5.29 9.86
CA ARG A 126 13.17 5.79 10.96
C ARG A 126 12.58 4.67 11.83
N GLY A 127 12.87 3.41 11.50
CA GLY A 127 12.44 2.24 12.25
C GLY A 127 11.24 1.52 11.67
N TYR A 128 11.00 0.30 12.16
CA TYR A 128 9.99 -0.62 11.66
C TYR A 128 8.59 -0.01 11.72
N TRP A 129 8.16 0.44 12.91
CA TRP A 129 6.81 0.98 13.09
C TRP A 129 6.51 2.22 12.25
N PHE A 130 7.52 3.07 12.02
CA PHE A 130 7.38 4.25 11.16
C PHE A 130 7.17 3.84 9.70
N SER A 131 8.11 3.08 9.14
CA SER A 131 8.08 2.65 7.72
C SER A 131 6.94 1.68 7.38
N TYR A 132 6.51 0.89 8.35
CA TYR A 132 5.37 -0.01 8.19
C TYR A 132 4.04 0.75 8.16
N ILE A 133 3.71 1.53 9.19
CA ILE A 133 2.38 2.14 9.29
C ILE A 133 2.38 3.60 9.76
N GLY A 134 3.39 4.04 10.51
CA GLY A 134 3.42 5.40 11.07
C GLY A 134 3.52 6.51 10.02
N TRP A 135 4.07 6.21 8.85
CA TRP A 135 4.27 7.16 7.75
C TRP A 135 2.96 7.75 7.19
N ILE A 136 1.83 7.04 7.32
CA ILE A 136 0.52 7.49 6.82
C ILE A 136 0.06 8.81 7.44
N PHE A 137 0.62 9.18 8.59
CA PHE A 137 0.31 10.43 9.27
C PHE A 137 1.27 11.57 8.89
N ALA A 138 2.40 11.26 8.27
CA ALA A 138 3.53 12.19 8.14
C ALA A 138 3.59 12.91 6.79
N TYR A 139 3.01 12.33 5.74
CA TYR A 139 3.16 12.84 4.37
C TYR A 139 1.81 12.98 3.67
N ARG A 140 1.61 14.09 2.96
CA ARG A 140 0.40 14.37 2.16
C ARG A 140 0.75 15.19 0.92
N SER A 141 0.03 14.99 -0.17
CA SER A 141 0.24 15.71 -1.43
C SER A 141 -1.08 16.08 -2.12
N PHE A 142 -1.10 17.19 -2.86
CA PHE A 142 -2.29 17.72 -3.55
C PHE A 142 -1.98 18.15 -5.01
N SER A 143 -2.93 17.97 -5.94
CA SER A 143 -2.78 18.20 -7.38
C SER A 143 -4.11 18.18 -8.14
N TRP A 144 -4.08 18.62 -9.40
CA TRP A 144 -5.25 18.82 -10.26
C TRP A 144 -5.64 17.59 -11.11
N TYR A 145 -4.81 16.53 -11.14
CA TYR A 145 -5.07 15.30 -11.90
C TYR A 145 -5.81 14.27 -11.02
N TYR A 146 -6.76 13.50 -11.58
CA TYR A 146 -7.63 12.56 -10.83
C TYR A 146 -8.51 13.17 -9.73
N ARG A 147 -8.82 14.47 -9.79
CA ARG A 147 -9.61 15.18 -8.75
C ARG A 147 -10.86 14.44 -8.29
N PHE A 148 -11.61 13.81 -9.21
CA PHE A 148 -12.78 13.02 -8.83
C PHE A 148 -12.42 11.94 -7.80
N LEU A 149 -11.49 11.04 -8.15
CA LEU A 149 -11.04 9.98 -7.25
C LEU A 149 -10.32 10.50 -6.01
N ASP A 150 -9.64 11.65 -6.10
CA ASP A 150 -8.98 12.29 -4.96
C ASP A 150 -9.97 12.63 -3.84
N TYR A 151 -11.16 13.12 -4.18
CA TYR A 151 -12.21 13.43 -3.20
C TYR A 151 -13.14 12.25 -2.89
N THR A 152 -13.28 11.26 -3.78
CA THR A 152 -14.30 10.21 -3.65
C THR A 152 -13.78 8.81 -3.32
N TYR A 153 -12.46 8.60 -3.22
CA TYR A 153 -11.90 7.24 -3.04
C TYR A 153 -12.48 6.49 -1.82
N LEU A 154 -12.64 7.18 -0.68
CA LEU A 154 -13.25 6.60 0.51
C LEU A 154 -14.72 6.26 0.28
N PHE A 155 -15.47 7.14 -0.40
CA PHE A 155 -16.87 6.91 -0.73
C PHE A 155 -17.06 5.65 -1.58
N HIS A 156 -16.18 5.42 -2.57
CA HIS A 156 -16.22 4.21 -3.39
C HIS A 156 -15.98 2.94 -2.58
N SER A 157 -15.01 2.97 -1.67
CA SER A 157 -14.69 1.82 -0.82
C SER A 157 -15.81 1.52 0.19
N VAL A 158 -16.40 2.56 0.79
CA VAL A 158 -17.56 2.43 1.69
C VAL A 158 -18.79 1.94 0.93
N THR A 159 -19.02 2.44 -0.28
CA THR A 159 -20.14 1.99 -1.12
C THR A 159 -19.98 0.54 -1.52
N LEU A 160 -18.77 0.09 -1.84
CA LEU A 160 -18.49 -1.32 -2.10
C LEU A 160 -18.79 -2.18 -0.87
N ALA A 161 -18.27 -1.82 0.30
CA ALA A 161 -18.54 -2.53 1.55
C ALA A 161 -20.03 -2.55 1.90
N TRP A 162 -20.73 -1.44 1.72
CA TRP A 162 -22.17 -1.36 1.96
C TRP A 162 -22.96 -2.24 0.97
N SER A 163 -22.61 -2.20 -0.31
CA SER A 163 -23.24 -3.02 -1.35
C SER A 163 -23.05 -4.52 -1.08
N CYS A 164 -21.86 -4.93 -0.65
CA CYS A 164 -21.60 -6.31 -0.22
C CYS A 164 -22.52 -6.74 0.94
N THR A 165 -22.75 -5.87 1.93
CA THR A 165 -23.66 -6.15 3.06
C THR A 165 -25.09 -6.35 2.57
N VAL A 166 -25.56 -5.45 1.70
CA VAL A 166 -26.93 -5.50 1.16
C VAL A 166 -27.13 -6.77 0.31
N CYS A 167 -26.18 -7.07 -0.59
CA CYS A 167 -26.27 -8.24 -1.48
C CYS A 167 -26.25 -9.57 -0.73
N SER A 168 -25.45 -9.71 0.33
CA SER A 168 -25.45 -10.94 1.15
C SER A 168 -26.55 -10.99 2.20
N ARG A 169 -27.31 -9.90 2.39
CA ARG A 169 -28.28 -9.71 3.48
C ARG A 169 -27.66 -9.95 4.87
N ARG A 170 -26.34 -9.90 4.97
CA ARG A 170 -25.52 -10.24 6.15
C ARG A 170 -24.23 -9.42 6.08
N ILE A 171 -23.59 -9.20 7.22
CA ILE A 171 -22.30 -8.50 7.24
C ILE A 171 -21.15 -9.32 6.62
N THR A 172 -21.40 -10.61 6.33
CA THR A 172 -20.38 -11.58 5.97
C THR A 172 -19.58 -11.24 4.72
N LEU A 173 -20.20 -10.76 3.63
CA LEU A 173 -19.43 -10.35 2.44
C LEU A 173 -18.57 -9.11 2.70
N SER A 174 -18.95 -8.27 3.66
CA SER A 174 -18.25 -7.02 3.95
C SER A 174 -17.10 -7.23 4.95
N SER A 175 -17.30 -8.11 5.94
CA SER A 175 -16.25 -8.48 6.90
C SER A 175 -15.14 -9.29 6.22
N LEU A 176 -15.50 -10.41 5.58
CA LEU A 176 -14.55 -11.29 4.89
C LEU A 176 -14.12 -10.72 3.55
N GLY A 177 -15.05 -10.26 2.70
CA GLY A 177 -14.72 -9.79 1.36
C GLY A 177 -13.93 -8.49 1.38
N THR A 178 -14.57 -7.38 1.71
CA THR A 178 -13.91 -6.06 1.68
C THR A 178 -12.93 -5.84 2.82
N GLY A 179 -13.26 -6.24 4.04
CA GLY A 179 -12.43 -6.04 5.24
C GLY A 179 -11.12 -6.82 5.19
N CYS A 180 -11.18 -8.14 5.02
CA CYS A 180 -9.95 -8.94 4.91
C CYS A 180 -9.14 -8.61 3.66
N ALA A 181 -9.76 -8.33 2.51
CA ALA A 181 -8.99 -7.99 1.31
C ALA A 181 -8.20 -6.69 1.51
N ALA A 182 -8.85 -5.65 2.05
CA ALA A 182 -8.18 -4.40 2.36
C ALA A 182 -7.07 -4.58 3.40
N SER A 183 -7.32 -5.31 4.50
CA SER A 183 -6.32 -5.56 5.55
C SER A 183 -5.12 -6.33 5.04
N ILE A 184 -5.34 -7.46 4.36
CA ILE A 184 -4.25 -8.30 3.81
C ILE A 184 -3.42 -7.48 2.83
N TYR A 185 -4.07 -6.72 1.97
CA TYR A 185 -3.39 -5.95 0.95
C TYR A 185 -2.59 -4.77 1.55
N LEU A 186 -3.16 -4.01 2.50
CA LEU A 186 -2.45 -2.96 3.24
C LEU A 186 -1.22 -3.52 3.95
N HIS A 187 -1.34 -4.64 4.67
CA HIS A 187 -0.19 -5.26 5.33
C HIS A 187 0.85 -5.75 4.33
N THR A 188 0.42 -6.30 3.19
CA THR A 188 1.32 -6.75 2.12
C THR A 188 2.13 -5.57 1.59
N THR A 189 1.49 -4.45 1.23
CA THR A 189 2.18 -3.30 0.65
C THR A 189 3.02 -2.54 1.67
N PHE A 190 2.52 -2.35 2.89
CA PHE A 190 3.26 -1.70 3.98
C PHE A 190 4.50 -2.49 4.41
N SER A 191 4.44 -3.82 4.32
CA SER A 191 5.61 -4.66 4.61
C SER A 191 6.75 -4.43 3.62
N VAL A 192 6.48 -4.04 2.37
CA VAL A 192 7.52 -3.80 1.35
C VAL A 192 8.48 -2.69 1.79
N ASN A 193 7.96 -1.61 2.41
CA ASN A 193 8.74 -0.47 2.88
C ASN A 193 9.85 -0.87 3.86
N TRP A 194 9.68 -1.96 4.59
CA TRP A 194 10.66 -2.46 5.54
C TRP A 194 11.37 -3.71 5.05
N VAL A 195 10.61 -4.75 4.68
CA VAL A 195 11.14 -6.07 4.34
C VAL A 195 12.09 -5.97 3.15
N CYS A 196 11.69 -5.25 2.11
CA CYS A 196 12.48 -5.10 0.90
C CYS A 196 13.66 -4.14 1.04
N HIS A 197 13.82 -3.45 2.18
CA HIS A 197 14.96 -2.58 2.48
C HIS A 197 15.88 -3.12 3.59
N LYS A 198 15.51 -4.23 4.22
CA LYS A 198 16.28 -4.83 5.33
C LYS A 198 16.70 -6.26 5.06
N TRP A 199 15.91 -7.03 4.35
CA TRP A 199 16.16 -8.45 4.12
C TRP A 199 16.37 -8.77 2.64
N GLY A 200 17.37 -9.61 2.36
CA GLY A 200 17.72 -10.03 1.01
C GLY A 200 19.12 -9.58 0.60
N LYS A 201 19.41 -9.68 -0.70
CA LYS A 201 20.70 -9.35 -1.30
C LYS A 201 20.59 -8.02 -2.05
N GLN A 202 21.59 -7.15 -1.90
CA GLN A 202 21.79 -6.00 -2.76
C GLN A 202 22.61 -6.44 -3.98
N VAL A 203 22.03 -6.37 -5.17
CA VAL A 203 22.69 -6.75 -6.44
C VAL A 203 23.24 -5.49 -7.13
N TRP A 204 22.47 -4.40 -7.08
CA TRP A 204 22.81 -3.10 -7.62
C TRP A 204 23.13 -2.13 -6.47
N ASP A 205 24.30 -1.51 -6.55
CA ASP A 205 24.68 -0.41 -5.65
C ASP A 205 24.17 0.91 -6.25
N ILE A 206 23.10 1.44 -5.65
CA ILE A 206 22.37 2.62 -6.11
C ILE A 206 22.23 3.66 -4.97
N GLY A 207 23.02 3.51 -3.91
CA GLY A 207 23.05 4.43 -2.76
C GLY A 207 21.91 4.25 -1.74
N ASP A 208 20.94 3.37 -1.99
CA ASP A 208 19.88 3.01 -1.05
C ASP A 208 20.08 1.60 -0.45
N GLN A 209 19.22 1.24 0.50
CA GLN A 209 19.21 -0.06 1.18
C GLN A 209 18.22 -1.05 0.57
N SER A 210 17.70 -0.81 -0.64
CA SER A 210 16.81 -1.76 -1.31
C SER A 210 17.50 -3.14 -1.50
N ARG A 211 16.72 -4.21 -1.37
CA ARG A 211 17.18 -5.61 -1.41
C ARG A 211 16.28 -6.43 -2.32
N LYS A 212 16.86 -7.48 -2.90
CA LYS A 212 16.15 -8.58 -3.56
C LYS A 212 15.99 -9.73 -2.56
N LEU A 213 14.75 -10.12 -2.26
CA LEU A 213 14.46 -11.25 -1.37
C LEU A 213 14.86 -12.59 -2.04
N HIS A 214 15.32 -13.55 -1.22
CA HIS A 214 15.83 -14.85 -1.68
C HIS A 214 14.74 -15.79 -2.20
N LEU A 215 13.50 -15.63 -1.72
CA LEU A 215 12.33 -16.37 -2.18
C LEU A 215 11.56 -15.49 -3.15
N GLU A 216 11.59 -15.88 -4.43
CA GLU A 216 10.74 -15.35 -5.48
C GLU A 216 9.28 -15.32 -5.01
N LYS A 217 8.71 -14.11 -4.91
CA LYS A 217 7.26 -13.77 -4.97
C LYS A 217 6.93 -12.36 -4.47
N VAL A 218 7.86 -11.66 -3.81
CA VAL A 218 7.71 -10.24 -3.47
C VAL A 218 8.89 -9.49 -4.05
N GLY A 219 8.59 -8.41 -4.77
CA GLY A 219 9.37 -7.86 -5.87
C GLY A 219 10.87 -7.68 -5.59
N PRO A 220 11.70 -7.77 -6.63
CA PRO A 220 13.11 -7.42 -6.55
C PRO A 220 13.22 -5.90 -6.40
N ALA A 221 12.96 -5.38 -5.19
CA ALA A 221 12.96 -3.95 -4.91
C ALA A 221 14.28 -3.32 -5.35
N ASN A 222 15.40 -4.01 -5.17
CA ASN A 222 16.68 -3.54 -5.69
C ASN A 222 16.76 -3.45 -7.24
N ASN A 223 16.16 -4.37 -8.01
CA ASN A 223 16.04 -4.20 -9.46
C ASN A 223 15.11 -3.03 -9.79
N HIS A 224 14.01 -2.90 -9.05
CA HIS A 224 13.01 -1.86 -9.29
C HIS A 224 13.57 -0.46 -9.01
N HIS A 225 14.32 -0.29 -7.92
CA HIS A 225 14.96 0.97 -7.59
C HIS A 225 16.07 1.32 -8.59
N ALA A 226 16.83 0.33 -9.06
CA ALA A 226 17.84 0.54 -10.10
C ALA A 226 17.24 0.88 -11.47
N PHE A 227 16.13 0.23 -11.85
CA PHE A 227 15.50 0.36 -13.17
C PHE A 227 14.02 0.73 -13.06
N GLN A 228 13.72 1.85 -12.41
CA GLN A 228 12.35 2.26 -12.09
C GLN A 228 11.43 2.44 -13.31
N HIS A 229 12.00 2.82 -14.47
CA HIS A 229 11.27 2.95 -15.74
C HIS A 229 11.06 1.62 -16.49
N SER A 230 11.56 0.50 -15.96
CA SER A 230 11.33 -0.82 -16.55
C SER A 230 9.91 -1.30 -16.27
N ALA A 231 9.25 -1.85 -17.29
CA ALA A 231 7.99 -2.58 -17.10
C ALA A 231 8.22 -3.93 -16.41
N GLN A 232 9.45 -4.45 -16.50
CA GLN A 232 9.88 -5.72 -15.93
C GLN A 232 10.52 -5.49 -14.56
N GLN A 233 10.02 -6.19 -13.53
CA GLN A 233 10.66 -6.20 -12.21
C GLN A 233 11.69 -7.34 -12.10
N GLY A 234 11.35 -8.55 -12.56
CA GLY A 234 12.31 -9.62 -12.83
C GLY A 234 13.14 -9.28 -14.06
N LEU A 235 14.46 -9.35 -13.96
CA LEU A 235 15.37 -9.14 -15.10
C LEU A 235 15.88 -10.48 -15.66
N GLU A 236 15.83 -11.54 -14.86
CA GLU A 236 16.19 -12.90 -15.27
C GLU A 236 14.96 -13.71 -15.64
N TRP A 237 15.10 -14.65 -16.59
CA TRP A 237 13.99 -15.42 -17.15
C TRP A 237 13.25 -16.31 -16.12
N TRP A 238 13.93 -16.70 -15.03
CA TRP A 238 13.32 -17.47 -13.94
C TRP A 238 12.61 -16.60 -12.90
N GLN A 239 12.86 -15.28 -12.90
CA GLN A 239 12.20 -14.38 -11.94
C GLN A 239 10.74 -14.17 -12.35
N ILE A 240 9.83 -14.58 -11.47
CA ILE A 240 8.40 -14.39 -11.70
C ILE A 240 8.06 -12.90 -11.77
N HIS A 241 7.44 -12.49 -12.88
CA HIS A 241 6.81 -11.19 -13.05
C HIS A 241 5.42 -11.26 -12.42
N ILE A 242 5.33 -11.09 -11.11
CA ILE A 242 4.01 -10.97 -10.49
C ILE A 242 3.51 -9.58 -10.85
N LEU A 243 2.37 -9.58 -11.57
CA LEU A 243 1.48 -8.46 -11.90
C LEU A 243 2.11 -7.08 -11.80
#